data_AF-A0A6V7M420-F1
#
_entry.id   AF-A0A6V7M420-F1
#
_cell.length_a   1.000
_cell.length_b   1.000
_cell.length_c   1.000
_cell.angle_alpha   90.00
_cell.angle_beta   90.00
_cell.angle_gamma   90.00
#
_symmetry.space_group_name_H-M   'P 1'
#
loop_
_entity.id
_entity.type
_entity.pdbx_description
1 polymer ?
#
loop_
_entity_poly.entity_id
_entity_poly.type
_entity_poly.pdbx_seq_one_letter_code
_entity_poly.pdbx_strand_id
1 'polypeptide(L)'
;PFPQDKVVTYKYVGDVKAGTIEPAPYASEFGISAYLHLKQDKRDAAHPNTFIAALSNVESGVYNGVSNVQDGYEVYDSIPEAAKIIEHPFAIVYDDLGRLLGVRINHQEPGWSKNMKKAIASMFNVDLHQLDLATLTKPKSFIANE
;
A
#
# COMPACT_ATOMS: atom_id res chain seq x y z
N PRO A 1 -12.91 10.67 9.83
CA PRO A 1 -13.89 9.56 9.88
C PRO A 1 -14.10 8.94 8.48
N PHE A 2 -14.04 7.60 8.38
CA PHE A 2 -14.30 6.90 7.11
C PHE A 2 -15.79 7.02 6.73
N PRO A 3 -16.13 7.27 5.46
CA PRO A 3 -17.52 7.44 5.06
C PRO A 3 -18.30 6.13 5.19
N GLN A 4 -19.37 6.16 5.98
CA GLN A 4 -20.21 4.98 6.20
C GLN A 4 -20.92 4.55 4.92
N ASP A 5 -20.99 3.23 4.72
CA ASP A 5 -21.68 2.57 3.59
C ASP A 5 -21.18 2.98 2.19
N LYS A 6 -20.01 3.62 2.12
CA LYS A 6 -19.35 3.98 0.86
C LYS A 6 -18.09 3.16 0.65
N VAL A 7 -17.79 2.92 -0.62
CA VAL A 7 -16.47 2.46 -1.04
C VAL A 7 -15.62 3.68 -1.31
N VAL A 8 -14.46 3.77 -0.66
CA VAL A 8 -13.46 4.79 -0.96
C VAL A 8 -12.43 4.16 -1.89
N THR A 9 -12.13 4.84 -2.99
CA THR A 9 -11.14 4.37 -3.97
C THR A 9 -9.95 5.33 -3.97
N TYR A 10 -8.76 4.78 -3.76
CA TYR A 10 -7.49 5.49 -3.81
C TYR A 10 -6.69 5.03 -5.03
N LYS A 11 -5.92 5.94 -5.64
CA LYS A 11 -4.82 5.54 -6.51
C LYS A 11 -3.67 5.07 -5.62
N TYR A 12 -3.28 3.82 -5.74
CA TYR A 12 -2.15 3.24 -5.04
C TYR A 12 -0.95 3.16 -5.99
N VAL A 13 0.19 3.65 -5.52
CA VAL A 13 1.47 3.54 -6.21
C VAL A 13 2.50 3.13 -5.17
N GLY A 14 3.28 2.11 -5.49
CA GLY A 14 4.44 1.71 -4.70
C GLY A 14 5.61 1.45 -5.63
N ASP A 15 6.81 1.85 -5.23
CA ASP A 15 8.02 1.54 -5.96
C ASP A 15 9.14 1.15 -5.00
N VAL A 16 10.08 0.38 -5.52
CA VAL A 16 11.34 0.07 -4.88
C VAL A 16 12.46 0.36 -5.87
N LYS A 17 13.49 1.07 -5.41
CA LYS A 17 14.65 1.44 -6.21
C LYS A 17 15.90 0.92 -5.52
N ALA A 18 16.74 0.22 -6.27
CA ALA A 18 18.05 -0.25 -5.82
C ALA A 18 19.10 0.26 -6.80
N GLY A 19 20.08 1.03 -6.32
CA GLY A 19 21.00 1.75 -7.20
C GLY A 19 22.17 2.40 -6.49
N THR A 20 23.03 3.03 -7.28
CA THR A 20 24.15 3.85 -6.79
C THR A 20 23.77 5.33 -6.86
N ILE A 21 24.14 6.11 -5.85
CA ILE A 21 23.97 7.58 -5.88
C ILE A 21 25.18 8.24 -6.56
N GLU A 22 26.38 7.67 -6.39
CA GLU A 22 27.64 8.14 -6.97
C GLU A 22 28.38 7.01 -7.70
N PRO A 23 29.19 7.31 -8.74
CA PRO A 23 29.44 8.63 -9.36
C PRO A 23 28.38 9.04 -10.41
N ALA A 24 27.47 8.14 -10.78
CA ALA A 24 26.32 8.43 -11.62
C ALA A 24 25.09 7.67 -11.09
N PRO A 25 23.90 8.30 -11.05
CA PRO A 25 22.72 7.68 -10.51
C PRO A 25 22.20 6.63 -11.49
N TYR A 26 22.30 5.38 -11.08
CA TYR A 26 21.82 4.23 -11.84
C TYR A 26 21.00 3.37 -10.92
N ALA A 27 19.78 3.04 -11.32
CA ALA A 27 18.88 2.25 -10.49
C ALA A 27 18.19 1.15 -11.30
N SER A 28 18.10 -0.01 -10.66
CA SER A 28 17.08 -1.01 -10.95
C SER A 28 15.87 -0.68 -10.09
N GLU A 29 14.77 -0.41 -10.73
CA GLU A 29 13.53 -0.06 -10.05
C GLU A 29 12.49 -1.16 -10.32
N PHE A 30 11.50 -1.28 -9.44
CA PHE A 30 10.27 -2.04 -9.69
C PHE A 30 9.11 -1.22 -9.14
N GLY A 31 8.09 -1.02 -9.96
CA GLY A 31 6.90 -0.24 -9.61
C GLY A 31 5.63 -1.09 -9.66
N ILE A 32 4.65 -0.74 -8.83
CA ILE A 32 3.28 -1.23 -8.88
C ILE A 32 2.30 -0.05 -8.87
N SER A 33 1.29 -0.08 -9.72
CA SER A 33 0.15 0.85 -9.70
C SER A 33 -1.16 0.10 -9.66
N ALA A 34 -2.14 0.60 -8.91
CA ALA A 34 -3.45 -0.02 -8.78
C ALA A 34 -4.51 0.97 -8.27
N TYR A 35 -5.77 0.57 -8.33
CA TYR A 35 -6.83 1.19 -7.52
C TYR A 35 -7.06 0.38 -6.25
N LEU A 36 -6.94 1.04 -5.09
CA LEU A 36 -7.23 0.45 -3.79
C LEU A 36 -8.64 0.83 -3.36
N HIS A 37 -9.51 -0.16 -3.22
CA HIS A 37 -10.87 -0.01 -2.73
C HIS A 37 -10.95 -0.40 -1.26
N LEU A 38 -11.50 0.49 -0.44
CA LEU A 38 -11.78 0.24 0.97
C LEU A 38 -13.27 0.37 1.25
N LYS A 39 -13.82 -0.55 2.03
CA LYS A 39 -15.20 -0.52 2.52
C LYS A 39 -15.26 -1.01 3.96
N GLN A 40 -15.96 -0.30 4.82
CA GLN A 40 -16.20 -0.76 6.18
C GLN A 40 -17.06 -2.04 6.19
N ASP A 41 -16.63 -3.04 6.96
CA ASP A 41 -17.36 -4.28 7.19
C ASP A 41 -18.15 -4.18 8.51
N LYS A 42 -19.48 -4.16 8.41
CA LYS A 42 -20.39 -4.05 9.56
C LYS A 42 -20.82 -5.41 10.13
N ARG A 43 -20.31 -6.52 9.59
CA ARG A 43 -20.72 -7.87 10.01
C ARG A 43 -20.13 -8.29 11.35
N ASP A 44 -18.96 -7.75 11.72
CA ASP A 44 -18.26 -8.07 12.97
C ASP A 44 -18.56 -7.00 14.03
N ALA A 45 -19.61 -7.22 14.83
CA ALA A 45 -20.02 -6.28 15.88
C ALA A 45 -18.98 -6.11 16.99
N ALA A 46 -18.05 -7.06 17.16
CA ALA A 46 -16.97 -6.96 18.13
C ALA A 46 -15.83 -6.06 17.62
N HIS A 47 -15.74 -5.84 16.31
CA HIS A 47 -14.68 -5.06 15.67
C HIS A 47 -15.26 -4.06 14.65
N PRO A 48 -15.89 -2.97 15.11
CA PRO A 48 -16.58 -2.00 14.25
C PRO A 48 -15.65 -1.31 13.25
N ASN A 49 -14.34 -1.29 13.52
CA ASN A 49 -13.29 -0.72 12.66
C ASN A 49 -12.64 -1.80 11.77
N THR A 50 -13.46 -2.73 11.27
CA THR A 50 -13.04 -3.72 10.25
C THR A 50 -13.32 -3.16 8.86
N PHE A 51 -12.37 -3.32 7.95
CA PHE A 51 -12.45 -2.86 6.57
C PHE A 51 -12.10 -4.00 5.61
N ILE A 52 -12.87 -4.13 4.53
CA ILE A 52 -12.49 -4.95 3.38
C ILE A 52 -11.71 -4.09 2.40
N ALA A 53 -10.51 -4.54 2.07
CA ALA A 53 -9.62 -3.95 1.09
C ALA A 53 -9.52 -4.85 -0.14
N ALA A 54 -9.49 -4.25 -1.33
CA ALA A 54 -9.23 -4.95 -2.58
C ALA A 54 -8.45 -4.04 -3.53
N LEU A 55 -7.52 -4.63 -4.28
CA LEU A 55 -6.86 -3.96 -5.39
C LEU A 55 -7.57 -4.30 -6.69
N SER A 56 -7.61 -3.36 -7.63
CA SER A 56 -8.03 -3.61 -9.00
C SER A 56 -7.12 -2.90 -9.98
N ASN A 57 -7.13 -3.40 -11.22
CA ASN A 57 -6.32 -2.90 -12.33
C ASN A 57 -4.85 -2.79 -11.91
N VAL A 58 -4.33 -3.88 -11.35
CA VAL A 58 -2.94 -3.89 -10.90
C VAL A 58 -2.01 -3.99 -12.11
N GLU A 59 -1.09 -3.04 -12.19
CA GLU A 59 -0.07 -2.97 -13.22
C GLU A 59 1.31 -2.90 -12.54
N SER A 60 2.33 -3.43 -13.22
CA SER A 60 3.71 -3.42 -12.73
C SER A 60 4.66 -2.94 -13.81
N GLY A 61 5.73 -2.28 -13.40
CA GLY A 61 6.79 -1.79 -14.28
C GLY A 61 8.17 -2.21 -13.77
N VAL A 62 9.08 -2.46 -14.71
CA VAL A 62 10.51 -2.64 -14.44
C VAL A 62 11.32 -1.65 -15.29
N TYR A 63 12.35 -1.09 -14.70
CA TYR A 63 13.18 -0.03 -15.25
C TYR A 63 14.58 -0.26 -14.74
N ASN A 64 15.53 -0.18 -15.65
CA ASN A 64 16.93 -0.38 -15.33
C ASN A 64 17.72 0.61 -16.19
N GLY A 65 18.25 1.64 -15.55
CA GLY A 65 18.84 2.75 -16.28
C GLY A 65 19.35 3.87 -15.41
N VAL A 66 19.79 4.93 -16.09
CA VAL A 66 20.17 6.19 -15.46
C VAL A 66 18.93 6.79 -14.82
N SER A 67 18.91 6.84 -13.49
CA SER A 67 17.75 7.32 -12.75
C SER A 67 17.97 8.77 -12.36
N ASN A 68 17.15 9.67 -12.90
CA ASN A 68 16.98 10.97 -12.25
C ASN A 68 16.09 10.70 -11.04
N VAL A 69 16.56 11.04 -9.83
CA VAL A 69 15.87 10.77 -8.55
C VAL A 69 14.39 11.22 -8.52
N GLN A 70 13.94 12.05 -9.49
CA GLN A 70 12.60 12.62 -9.58
C GLN A 70 11.65 12.00 -10.61
N ASP A 71 12.14 11.19 -11.56
CA ASP A 71 11.28 10.67 -12.62
C ASP A 71 10.59 9.39 -12.14
N GLY A 72 9.25 9.44 -12.06
CA GLY A 72 8.42 8.28 -11.77
C GLY A 72 8.43 7.29 -12.93
N TYR A 73 7.85 6.11 -12.70
CA TYR A 73 7.70 5.11 -13.75
C TYR A 73 6.79 5.59 -14.88
N GLU A 74 7.30 5.56 -16.12
CA GLU A 74 6.54 5.94 -17.31
C GLU A 74 5.76 4.78 -17.94
N VAL A 75 6.16 3.52 -17.69
CA VAL A 75 5.56 2.34 -18.33
C VAL A 75 5.16 1.30 -17.29
N TYR A 76 3.86 1.03 -17.23
CA TYR A 76 3.27 -0.05 -16.45
C TYR A 76 2.56 -1.02 -17.40
N ASP A 77 2.78 -2.31 -17.19
CA ASP A 77 2.09 -3.38 -17.91
C ASP A 77 1.17 -4.16 -16.95
N SER A 78 0.12 -4.76 -17.49
CA SER A 78 -0.76 -5.65 -16.71
C SER A 78 0.05 -6.79 -16.08
N ILE A 79 -0.25 -7.10 -14.82
CA ILE A 79 0.42 -8.20 -14.12
C ILE A 79 0.07 -9.57 -14.72
N PRO A 80 0.98 -10.56 -14.65
CA PRO A 80 0.69 -11.92 -15.11
C PRO A 80 -0.41 -12.58 -14.26
N GLU A 81 -1.11 -13.56 -14.83
CA GLU A 81 -2.25 -14.25 -14.18
C GLU A 81 -1.88 -14.82 -12.80
N ALA A 82 -0.69 -15.40 -12.67
CA ALA A 82 -0.20 -15.94 -11.39
C ALA A 82 -0.05 -14.87 -10.28
N ALA A 83 0.09 -13.59 -10.65
CA ALA A 83 0.19 -12.48 -9.72
C ALA A 83 -1.17 -11.85 -9.37
N LYS A 84 -2.26 -12.15 -10.09
CA LYS A 84 -3.60 -11.60 -9.80
C LYS A 84 -4.15 -11.98 -8.43
N ILE A 85 -3.54 -12.94 -7.75
CA ILE A 85 -3.81 -13.23 -6.33
C ILE A 85 -3.69 -11.98 -5.43
N ILE A 86 -2.88 -10.98 -5.82
CA ILE A 86 -2.75 -9.72 -5.09
C ILE A 86 -4.06 -8.90 -5.11
N GLU A 87 -4.90 -9.08 -6.13
CA GLU A 87 -6.21 -8.43 -6.27
C GLU A 87 -7.27 -9.05 -5.37
N HIS A 88 -7.02 -10.25 -4.81
CA HIS A 88 -7.98 -10.88 -3.91
C HIS A 88 -8.24 -10.02 -2.66
N PRO A 89 -9.51 -9.85 -2.27
CA PRO A 89 -9.86 -9.02 -1.13
C PRO A 89 -9.32 -9.58 0.18
N PHE A 90 -9.02 -8.69 1.12
CA PHE A 90 -8.55 -9.01 2.46
C PHE A 90 -9.18 -8.09 3.49
N ALA A 91 -9.25 -8.52 4.75
CA ALA A 91 -9.82 -7.72 5.82
C ALA A 91 -8.72 -7.10 6.69
N ILE A 92 -8.92 -5.85 7.10
CA ILE A 92 -8.03 -5.10 7.97
C ILE A 92 -8.81 -4.70 9.22
N VAL A 93 -8.25 -4.90 10.39
CA VAL A 93 -8.90 -4.58 11.67
C VAL A 93 -8.06 -3.54 12.41
N TYR A 94 -8.69 -2.43 12.76
CA TYR A 94 -8.10 -1.40 13.62
C TYR A 94 -8.77 -1.38 14.99
N ASP A 95 -8.08 -0.85 15.99
CA ASP A 95 -8.71 -0.48 17.26
C ASP A 95 -9.39 0.89 17.16
N ASP A 96 -10.00 1.33 18.26
CA ASP A 96 -10.69 2.63 18.33
C ASP A 96 -9.75 3.84 18.23
N LEU A 97 -8.44 3.62 18.35
CA LEU A 97 -7.40 4.65 18.23
C LEU A 97 -6.79 4.69 16.83
N GLY A 98 -7.29 3.87 15.89
CA GLY A 98 -6.77 3.78 14.53
C GLY A 98 -5.50 2.95 14.39
N ARG A 99 -5.14 2.18 15.42
CA ARG A 99 -3.96 1.30 15.40
C ARG A 99 -4.31 -0.05 14.78
N LEU A 100 -3.42 -0.56 13.93
CA LEU A 100 -3.60 -1.84 13.25
C LEU A 100 -3.53 -3.00 14.26
N LEU A 101 -4.65 -3.71 14.44
CA LEU A 101 -4.72 -4.92 15.26
C LEU A 101 -4.36 -6.17 14.47
N GLY A 102 -4.72 -6.23 13.18
CA GLY A 102 -4.40 -7.37 12.35
C GLY A 102 -4.99 -7.32 10.95
N VAL A 103 -4.60 -8.31 10.15
CA VAL A 103 -5.05 -8.48 8.76
C VAL A 103 -5.48 -9.94 8.56
N ARG A 104 -6.68 -10.16 8.02
CA ARG A 104 -7.17 -11.49 7.63
C ARG A 104 -7.01 -11.64 6.12
N ILE A 105 -6.12 -12.55 5.71
CA ILE A 105 -5.77 -12.86 4.33
C ILE A 105 -5.98 -14.35 4.12
N ASN A 106 -6.32 -14.78 2.90
CA ASN A 106 -6.45 -16.20 2.61
C ASN A 106 -5.12 -16.93 2.87
N HIS A 107 -5.17 -18.01 3.67
CA HIS A 107 -4.00 -18.78 4.08
C HIS A 107 -3.29 -19.48 2.92
N GLN A 108 -3.98 -19.71 1.81
CA GLN A 108 -3.42 -20.31 0.60
C GLN A 108 -2.63 -19.33 -0.27
N GLU A 109 -2.71 -18.02 0.01
CA GLU A 109 -1.94 -17.04 -0.76
C GLU A 109 -0.43 -17.19 -0.56
N PRO A 110 0.38 -16.90 -1.60
CA PRO A 110 1.82 -16.92 -1.47
C PRO A 110 2.30 -15.83 -0.49
N GLY A 111 3.47 -16.06 0.11
CA GLY A 111 4.03 -15.18 1.15
C GLY A 111 4.21 -13.73 0.69
N TRP A 112 4.61 -13.51 -0.57
CA TRP A 112 4.79 -12.16 -1.11
C TRP A 112 3.46 -11.37 -1.16
N SER A 113 2.35 -11.99 -1.57
CA SER A 113 1.03 -11.34 -1.62
C SER A 113 0.58 -10.95 -0.21
N LYS A 114 0.76 -11.87 0.74
CA LYS A 114 0.48 -11.62 2.16
C LYS A 114 1.28 -10.43 2.70
N ASN A 115 2.55 -10.32 2.34
CA ASN A 115 3.41 -9.22 2.78
C ASN A 115 3.00 -7.88 2.16
N MET A 116 2.67 -7.86 0.86
CA MET A 116 2.15 -6.66 0.19
C MET A 116 0.85 -6.16 0.85
N LYS A 117 -0.10 -7.05 1.13
CA LYS A 117 -1.37 -6.69 1.78
C LYS A 117 -1.16 -6.18 3.21
N LYS A 118 -0.20 -6.74 3.95
CA LYS A 118 0.21 -6.22 5.26
C LYS A 118 0.86 -4.83 5.17
N ALA A 119 1.71 -4.59 4.17
CA ALA A 119 2.31 -3.28 3.92
C ALA A 119 1.22 -2.24 3.63
N ILE A 120 0.26 -2.55 2.74
CA ILE A 120 -0.89 -1.69 2.46
C ILE A 120 -1.69 -1.40 3.73
N ALA A 121 -1.98 -2.42 4.55
CA ALA A 121 -2.68 -2.22 5.82
C ALA A 121 -1.91 -1.29 6.78
N SER A 122 -0.59 -1.39 6.82
CA SER A 122 0.24 -0.53 7.68
C SER A 122 0.24 0.95 7.27
N MET A 123 -0.05 1.29 6.01
CA MET A 123 -0.12 2.68 5.56
C MET A 123 -1.20 3.50 6.27
N PHE A 124 -2.25 2.84 6.75
CA PHE A 124 -3.35 3.48 7.47
C PHE A 124 -3.20 3.35 8.99
N ASN A 125 -2.11 2.73 9.47
CA ASN A 125 -1.80 2.65 10.89
C ASN A 125 -1.27 4.01 11.38
N VAL A 126 -2.20 4.91 11.64
CA VAL A 126 -1.91 6.31 11.92
C VAL A 126 -2.40 6.64 13.33
N ASP A 127 -1.48 6.92 14.25
CA ASP A 127 -1.83 7.40 15.59
C ASP A 127 -2.27 8.87 15.50
N LEU A 128 -3.59 9.06 15.47
CA LEU A 128 -4.19 10.38 15.34
C LEU A 128 -3.94 11.30 16.55
N HIS A 129 -3.59 10.74 17.73
CA HIS A 129 -3.29 11.55 18.90
C HIS A 129 -1.93 12.25 18.82
N GLN A 130 -1.02 11.71 18.02
CA GLN A 130 0.33 12.26 17.82
C GLN A 130 0.44 13.11 16.54
N LEU A 131 -0.67 13.27 15.81
CA LEU A 131 -0.69 13.94 14.52
C LEU A 131 -1.10 15.40 14.66
N ASP A 132 -0.09 16.28 14.58
CA ASP A 132 -0.34 17.69 14.32
C ASP A 132 -0.78 17.87 12.86
N LEU A 133 -2.08 18.07 12.68
CA LEU A 133 -2.72 18.27 11.37
C LEU A 133 -2.14 19.46 10.60
N ALA A 134 -1.52 20.44 11.28
CA ALA A 134 -0.84 21.56 10.62
C ALA A 134 0.41 21.13 9.83
N THR A 135 0.96 19.95 10.12
CA THR A 135 2.19 19.42 9.50
C THR A 135 1.97 18.43 8.36
N LEU A 136 0.72 18.06 8.06
CA LEU A 136 0.35 17.00 7.10
C LEU A 136 0.57 17.33 5.62
N THR A 137 0.93 18.57 5.28
CA THR A 137 1.16 18.99 3.89
C THR A 137 2.53 18.63 3.35
N LYS A 138 3.45 18.14 4.19
CA LYS A 138 4.80 17.73 3.77
C LYS A 138 4.94 16.20 3.76
N PRO A 139 5.49 15.61 2.69
CA PRO A 139 5.90 14.20 2.70
C PRO A 139 6.79 13.92 3.92
N LYS A 140 6.45 12.91 4.70
CA LYS A 140 7.31 12.44 5.80
C LYS A 140 8.23 11.36 5.27
N SER A 141 9.54 11.62 5.27
CA SER A 141 10.57 10.62 5.02
C SER A 141 11.10 10.11 6.35
N PHE A 142 11.19 8.79 6.51
CA PHE A 142 11.89 8.17 7.63
C PHE A 142 13.17 7.54 7.08
N ILE A 143 14.33 7.93 7.62
CA ILE A 143 15.61 7.29 7.32
C ILE A 143 15.99 6.50 8.56
N ALA A 144 16.07 5.18 8.43
CA ALA A 144 16.67 4.33 9.45
C ALA A 144 18.16 4.19 9.15
N ASN A 145 19.00 4.48 10.14
CA ASN A 145 20.43 4.18 10.09
C ASN A 145 20.63 2.79 10.73
N GLU A 146 21.43 1.93 10.08
CA GLU A 146 21.97 0.72 10.72
C GLU A 146 23.04 1.06 11.77
#